data_AF-A0A7R8VWY1-F1
#
_entry.id   AF-A0A7R8VWY1-F1
#
_cell.length_a   1.000
_cell.length_b   1.000
_cell.length_c   1.000
_cell.angle_alpha   90.00
_cell.angle_beta   90.00
_cell.angle_gamma   90.00
#
_symmetry.space_group_name_H-M   'P 1'
#
loop_
_entity.id
_entity.type
_entity.pdbx_description
1 polymer ?
#
loop_
_entity_poly.entity_id
_entity_poly.type
_entity_poly.pdbx_seq_one_letter_code
_entity_poly.pdbx_strand_id
1 'polypeptide(L)'
;GLFSPLLRLLATNFPHLSLVCDWLDDNILQGSGERRDVFQLTKKQLHMQITQSAIEEAFKHIHKCPSRTSVMLQQLIAAPPNEVWQFAETIIKHSKSILEDDVPRNIQELFKRVWLSLNSVLPRKLWVMTTNSLLHEGIKVSITQENIVLDPLQVLRCDIRVFRCTPMLEIVLRVLEASLAASRNQLSKHMLEYPMLSRSGQVSNETEREELRAALVATQESAALQILLEACLETEEDREKPWLIWALREMRSVVCTFLHRIFIADPSLAKLVHFYEKPPPVHPIEIRTLIFPSSAVELNTTSVLANYAIKGYPRELLPVTVPGIPSMHICLDFIPELMSQPSIEKQVFAVDLTSYLALRYTVPKSLSVARLAVNTLATLLGVLPSVSRAQLFTPVLSSLVRICRAFPPLVDDTVQLLLQLGRMCEAQKSLIGSMPSHADFESDMKLNEMLCDESRRTYIHILKEAVLKVQVY
;
A
#
# COMPACT_ATOMS: atom_id res chain seq x y z
N GLY A 1 9.29 30.49 -30.15
CA GLY A 1 9.89 29.14 -30.11
C GLY A 1 8.80 28.12 -29.85
N LEU A 2 8.74 27.04 -30.65
CA LEU A 2 7.68 26.01 -30.60
C LEU A 2 7.69 25.16 -29.32
N PHE A 3 8.84 25.07 -28.64
CA PHE A 3 9.04 24.19 -27.48
C PHE A 3 8.21 24.58 -26.26
N SER A 4 8.19 25.87 -25.88
CA SER A 4 7.47 26.34 -24.68
C SER A 4 5.94 26.12 -24.77
N PRO A 5 5.27 26.44 -25.90
CA PRO A 5 3.87 26.10 -26.10
C PRO A 5 3.60 24.58 -26.11
N LEU A 6 4.48 23.78 -26.73
CA LEU A 6 4.32 22.33 -26.77
C LEU A 6 4.42 21.69 -25.38
N LEU A 7 5.40 22.13 -24.58
CA LEU A 7 5.57 21.67 -23.20
C LEU A 7 4.36 22.05 -22.35
N ARG A 8 3.82 23.26 -22.53
CA ARG A 8 2.59 23.69 -21.87
C ARG A 8 1.41 22.79 -22.23
N LEU A 9 1.23 22.50 -23.52
CA LEU A 9 0.16 21.61 -24.00
C LEU A 9 0.32 20.18 -23.48
N LEU A 10 1.55 19.69 -23.35
CA LEU A 10 1.83 18.36 -22.80
C LEU A 10 1.50 18.31 -21.31
N ALA A 11 1.97 19.29 -20.53
CA ALA A 11 1.72 19.35 -19.09
C ALA A 11 0.22 19.48 -18.77
N THR A 12 -0.56 20.20 -19.58
CA THR A 12 -2.00 20.34 -19.35
C THR A 12 -2.80 19.15 -19.88
N ASN A 13 -2.48 18.61 -21.06
CA ASN A 13 -3.29 17.56 -21.68
C ASN A 13 -2.84 16.14 -21.35
N PHE A 14 -1.59 15.94 -20.91
CA PHE A 14 -1.00 14.63 -20.66
C PHE A 14 -0.09 14.66 -19.41
N PRO A 15 -0.65 14.98 -18.22
CA PRO A 15 0.12 15.08 -16.97
C PRO A 15 0.76 13.75 -16.56
N HIS A 16 0.20 12.62 -17.01
CA HIS A 16 0.77 11.28 -16.82
C HIS A 16 2.07 11.04 -17.59
N LEU A 17 2.40 11.89 -18.58
CA LEU A 17 3.69 11.85 -19.30
C LEU A 17 4.72 12.83 -18.72
N SER A 18 4.29 13.72 -17.82
CA SER A 18 5.13 14.71 -17.14
C SER A 18 5.30 14.38 -15.66
N LEU A 19 5.35 13.09 -15.32
CA LEU A 19 5.66 12.67 -13.95
C LEU A 19 7.11 13.01 -13.63
N VAL A 20 7.32 13.72 -12.51
CA VAL A 20 8.64 14.22 -12.10
C VAL A 20 9.65 13.08 -11.96
N CYS A 21 9.23 11.93 -11.43
CA CYS A 21 10.12 10.78 -11.23
C CYS A 21 10.72 10.25 -12.54
N ASP A 22 9.92 10.15 -13.60
CA ASP A 22 10.41 9.65 -14.88
C ASP A 22 11.46 10.59 -15.48
N TRP A 23 11.33 11.90 -15.26
CA TRP A 23 12.26 12.92 -15.76
C TRP A 23 13.54 13.03 -14.91
N LEU A 24 13.44 12.79 -13.60
CA LEU A 24 14.60 12.78 -12.71
C LEU A 24 15.50 11.57 -12.97
N ASP A 25 14.90 10.41 -13.24
CA ASP A 25 15.66 9.20 -13.54
C ASP A 25 16.38 9.28 -14.88
N ASP A 26 15.78 9.92 -15.89
CA ASP A 26 16.48 10.24 -17.14
C ASP A 26 17.75 11.08 -16.88
N ASN A 27 17.71 12.02 -15.94
CA ASN A 27 18.90 12.81 -15.55
C ASN A 27 19.92 11.99 -14.77
N ILE A 28 19.53 10.99 -13.98
CA ILE A 28 20.46 10.07 -13.29
C ILE A 28 21.10 9.09 -14.30
N LEU A 29 20.30 8.60 -15.26
CA LEU A 29 20.71 7.73 -16.36
C LEU A 29 21.54 8.47 -17.44
N GLN A 30 21.47 9.81 -17.50
CA GLN A 30 22.21 10.65 -18.45
C GLN A 30 23.38 11.42 -17.78
N GLY A 31 23.25 11.82 -16.52
CA GLY A 31 24.23 12.59 -15.75
C GLY A 31 25.43 11.77 -15.25
N SER A 32 25.32 10.44 -15.31
CA SER A 32 26.50 9.57 -15.35
C SER A 32 27.14 9.67 -16.75
N GLY A 33 28.04 10.63 -16.92
CA GLY A 33 29.03 10.64 -18.01
C GLY A 33 29.88 9.35 -18.09
N GLU A 34 29.65 8.43 -17.16
CA GLU A 34 30.20 7.08 -17.02
C GLU A 34 29.32 5.98 -17.66
N ARG A 35 28.47 6.28 -18.66
CA ARG A 35 27.75 5.23 -19.44
C ARG A 35 28.67 4.13 -20.00
N ARG A 36 29.99 4.32 -19.99
CA ARG A 36 30.99 3.38 -20.51
C ARG A 36 31.89 2.73 -19.46
N ASP A 37 32.02 3.28 -18.25
CA ASP A 37 33.06 2.85 -17.30
C ASP A 37 32.53 1.94 -16.17
N VAL A 38 31.20 1.86 -15.96
CA VAL A 38 30.61 1.03 -14.89
C VAL A 38 30.44 -0.44 -15.31
N PHE A 39 30.31 -0.71 -16.61
CA PHE A 39 30.18 -2.07 -17.13
C PHE A 39 31.52 -2.51 -17.73
N GLN A 40 32.12 -3.59 -17.21
CA GLN A 40 33.30 -4.24 -17.80
C GLN A 40 32.96 -4.94 -19.13
N LEU A 41 32.29 -4.24 -20.05
CA LEU A 41 32.05 -4.72 -21.40
C LEU A 41 33.33 -4.59 -22.20
N THR A 42 33.80 -5.70 -22.76
CA THR A 42 34.91 -5.65 -23.72
C THR A 42 34.48 -4.88 -24.97
N LYS A 43 35.42 -4.17 -25.63
CA LYS A 43 35.14 -3.46 -26.90
C LYS A 43 34.44 -4.33 -27.96
N LYS A 44 34.71 -5.63 -27.94
CA LYS A 44 34.09 -6.63 -28.83
C LYS A 44 32.61 -6.88 -28.51
N GLN A 45 32.21 -6.82 -27.24
CA GLN A 45 30.82 -6.94 -26.82
C GLN A 45 30.01 -5.67 -27.17
N LEU A 46 30.61 -4.48 -27.12
CA LEU A 46 29.94 -3.24 -27.53
C LEU A 46 29.63 -3.15 -29.03
N HIS A 47 30.35 -3.91 -29.88
CA HIS A 47 30.17 -3.93 -31.34
C HIS A 47 29.33 -5.09 -31.86
N MET A 48 28.83 -5.98 -31.00
CA MET A 48 27.90 -7.02 -31.45
C MET A 48 26.57 -6.39 -31.85
N GLN A 49 26.10 -6.67 -33.06
CA GLN A 49 24.78 -6.24 -33.49
C GLN A 49 23.71 -6.89 -32.60
N ILE A 50 22.87 -6.05 -32.00
CA ILE A 50 21.72 -6.48 -31.23
C ILE A 50 20.68 -7.00 -32.22
N THR A 51 20.36 -8.29 -32.17
CA THR A 51 19.35 -8.92 -33.00
C THR A 51 18.25 -9.53 -32.13
N GLN A 52 17.03 -9.61 -32.67
CA GLN A 52 15.90 -10.21 -31.96
C GLN A 52 16.19 -11.65 -31.51
N SER A 53 16.82 -12.46 -32.37
CA SER A 53 17.17 -13.84 -32.05
C SER A 53 18.20 -13.95 -30.92
N ALA A 54 19.17 -13.03 -30.86
CA ALA A 54 20.16 -13.00 -29.78
C ALA A 54 19.53 -12.65 -28.42
N ILE A 55 18.52 -11.77 -28.41
CA ILE A 55 17.74 -11.42 -27.22
C ILE A 55 16.95 -12.65 -26.74
N GLU A 56 16.19 -13.29 -27.63
CA GLU A 56 15.41 -14.48 -27.29
C GLU A 56 16.30 -15.63 -26.78
N GLU A 57 17.45 -15.85 -27.41
CA GLU A 57 18.40 -16.87 -26.98
C GLU A 57 19.01 -16.54 -25.62
N ALA A 58 19.33 -15.27 -25.35
CA ALA A 58 19.87 -14.83 -24.07
C ALA A 58 18.85 -15.02 -22.92
N PHE A 59 17.58 -14.71 -23.13
CA PHE A 59 16.53 -14.94 -22.13
C PHE A 59 16.17 -16.42 -21.96
N LYS A 60 16.23 -17.24 -23.02
CA LYS A 60 16.05 -18.71 -22.92
C LYS A 60 17.10 -19.39 -22.04
N HIS A 61 18.29 -18.80 -21.93
CA HIS A 61 19.39 -19.33 -21.13
C HIS A 61 19.54 -18.65 -19.75
N ILE A 62 18.54 -17.88 -19.30
CA ILE A 62 18.61 -17.13 -18.04
C ILE A 62 18.97 -18.02 -16.84
N HIS A 63 18.42 -19.24 -16.80
CA HIS A 63 18.64 -20.25 -15.76
C HIS A 63 19.97 -21.01 -15.90
N LYS A 64 20.44 -21.20 -17.13
CA LYS A 64 21.65 -21.98 -17.42
C LYS A 64 22.92 -21.14 -17.35
N CYS A 65 22.85 -19.89 -17.79
CA CYS A 65 23.99 -18.98 -17.90
C CYS A 65 23.55 -17.52 -17.73
N PRO A 66 23.29 -17.07 -16.48
CA PRO A 66 22.78 -15.73 -16.19
C PRO A 66 23.72 -14.60 -16.67
N SER A 67 25.02 -14.87 -16.78
CA SER A 67 26.00 -13.89 -17.28
C SER A 67 25.74 -13.48 -18.73
N ARG A 68 25.27 -14.39 -19.59
CA ARG A 68 24.94 -14.08 -20.99
C ARG A 68 23.79 -13.09 -21.09
N THR A 69 22.74 -13.29 -20.29
CA THR A 69 21.60 -12.37 -20.18
C THR A 69 22.03 -11.04 -19.58
N SER A 70 22.88 -11.06 -18.55
CA SER A 70 23.43 -9.83 -17.95
C SER A 70 24.20 -8.98 -18.96
N VAL A 71 25.09 -9.58 -19.76
CA VAL A 71 25.86 -8.86 -20.80
C VAL A 71 24.93 -8.30 -21.87
N MET A 72 23.92 -9.06 -22.30
CA MET A 72 22.92 -8.59 -23.27
C MET A 72 22.14 -7.38 -22.73
N LEU A 73 21.67 -7.43 -21.48
CA LEU A 73 20.98 -6.30 -20.86
C LEU A 73 21.88 -5.07 -20.72
N GLN A 74 23.16 -5.25 -20.40
CA GLN A 74 24.13 -4.14 -20.36
C GLN A 74 24.37 -3.52 -21.75
N GLN A 75 24.43 -4.33 -22.80
CA GLN A 75 24.51 -3.86 -24.18
C GLN A 75 23.26 -3.04 -24.56
N LEU A 76 22.06 -3.51 -24.17
CA LEU A 76 20.80 -2.79 -24.40
C LEU A 76 20.76 -1.45 -23.66
N ILE A 77 21.29 -1.36 -22.44
CA ILE A 77 21.39 -0.09 -21.69
C ILE A 77 22.38 0.89 -22.36
N ALA A 78 23.47 0.37 -22.93
CA ALA A 78 24.49 1.19 -23.59
C ALA A 78 24.05 1.72 -24.96
N ALA A 79 23.13 1.03 -25.63
CA ALA A 79 22.58 1.42 -26.92
C ALA A 79 21.60 2.61 -26.81
N PRO A 80 21.43 3.41 -27.87
CA PRO A 80 20.49 4.52 -27.85
C PRO A 80 19.03 4.01 -27.73
N PRO A 81 18.18 4.64 -26.89
CA PRO A 81 16.81 4.17 -26.62
C PRO A 81 15.95 3.91 -27.87
N ASN A 82 16.13 4.71 -28.92
CA ASN A 82 15.37 4.61 -30.16
C ASN A 82 15.66 3.31 -30.94
N GLU A 83 16.89 2.81 -30.89
CA GLU A 83 17.26 1.55 -31.55
C GLU A 83 16.77 0.35 -30.73
N VAL A 84 16.90 0.43 -29.40
CA VAL A 84 16.44 -0.60 -28.46
C VAL A 84 14.92 -0.78 -28.53
N TRP A 85 14.18 0.30 -28.79
CA TRP A 85 12.72 0.29 -28.88
C TRP A 85 12.17 -0.71 -29.91
N GLN A 86 12.90 -0.98 -31.00
CA GLN A 86 12.49 -1.97 -32.01
C GLN A 86 12.34 -3.39 -31.43
N PHE A 87 13.07 -3.67 -30.33
CA PHE A 87 13.05 -4.96 -29.64
C PHE A 87 12.20 -4.97 -28.37
N ALA A 88 11.47 -3.88 -28.09
CA ALA A 88 10.70 -3.73 -26.84
C ALA A 88 9.71 -4.88 -26.61
N GLU A 89 9.02 -5.34 -27.66
CA GLU A 89 8.04 -6.44 -27.54
C GLU A 89 8.69 -7.76 -27.15
N THR A 90 9.83 -8.07 -27.77
CA THR A 90 10.62 -9.25 -27.45
C THR A 90 11.15 -9.21 -26.02
N ILE A 91 11.66 -8.06 -25.57
CA ILE A 91 12.20 -7.88 -24.22
C ILE A 91 11.09 -8.05 -23.17
N ILE A 92 9.96 -7.35 -23.36
CA ILE A 92 8.88 -7.33 -22.38
C ILE A 92 8.19 -8.69 -22.24
N LYS A 93 8.11 -9.49 -23.33
CA LYS A 93 7.59 -10.86 -23.29
C LYS A 93 8.29 -11.76 -22.26
N HIS A 94 9.55 -11.47 -21.93
CA HIS A 94 10.32 -12.22 -20.94
C HIS A 94 10.17 -11.69 -19.49
N SER A 95 9.30 -10.71 -19.25
CA SER A 95 9.06 -10.14 -17.91
C SER A 95 8.69 -11.18 -16.85
N LYS A 96 7.90 -12.20 -17.20
CA LYS A 96 7.57 -13.30 -16.27
C LYS A 96 8.75 -14.20 -15.95
N SER A 97 9.64 -14.43 -16.92
CA SER A 97 10.85 -15.23 -16.72
C SER A 97 11.82 -14.57 -15.72
N ILE A 98 11.76 -13.25 -15.58
CA ILE A 98 12.56 -12.48 -14.60
C ILE A 98 12.07 -12.67 -13.16
N LEU A 99 10.82 -13.11 -12.98
CA LEU A 99 10.21 -13.36 -11.67
C LEU A 99 10.52 -14.74 -11.07
N GLU A 100 11.31 -15.56 -11.77
CA GLU A 100 11.66 -16.90 -11.31
C GLU A 100 12.70 -16.85 -10.17
N ASP A 101 12.58 -17.78 -9.21
CA ASP A 101 13.34 -17.80 -7.94
C ASP A 101 14.87 -17.94 -8.15
N ASP A 102 15.30 -18.48 -9.29
CA ASP A 102 16.69 -18.74 -9.65
C ASP A 102 17.36 -17.57 -10.40
N VAL A 103 16.61 -16.52 -10.74
CA VAL A 103 17.15 -15.37 -11.44
C VAL A 103 17.90 -14.45 -10.49
N PRO A 104 19.20 -14.17 -10.73
CA PRO A 104 19.98 -13.27 -9.88
C PRO A 104 19.43 -11.84 -9.85
N ARG A 105 19.46 -11.22 -8.68
CA ARG A 105 18.98 -9.84 -8.46
C ARG A 105 19.59 -8.80 -9.41
N ASN A 106 20.85 -8.97 -9.79
CA ASN A 106 21.52 -8.09 -10.76
C ASN A 106 20.79 -8.07 -12.12
N ILE A 107 20.29 -9.22 -12.60
CA ILE A 107 19.55 -9.30 -13.86
C ILE A 107 18.20 -8.56 -13.74
N GLN A 108 17.50 -8.74 -12.62
CA GLN A 108 16.24 -8.04 -12.36
C GLN A 108 16.44 -6.51 -12.36
N GLU A 109 17.53 -6.03 -11.76
CA GLU A 109 17.87 -4.61 -11.74
C GLU A 109 18.29 -4.08 -13.12
N LEU A 110 19.08 -4.85 -13.88
CA LEU A 110 19.44 -4.51 -15.27
C LEU A 110 18.19 -4.46 -16.17
N PHE A 111 17.27 -5.41 -16.01
CA PHE A 111 16.01 -5.43 -16.73
C PHE A 111 15.19 -4.17 -16.45
N LYS A 112 15.09 -3.75 -15.18
CA LYS A 112 14.46 -2.48 -14.80
C LYS A 112 15.10 -1.28 -15.47
N ARG A 113 16.42 -1.21 -15.53
CA ARG A 113 17.13 -0.11 -16.21
C ARG A 113 16.87 -0.08 -17.72
N VAL A 114 16.82 -1.24 -18.38
CA VAL A 114 16.39 -1.34 -19.78
C VAL A 114 14.96 -0.84 -19.94
N TRP A 115 14.06 -1.24 -19.04
CA TRP A 115 12.67 -0.79 -19.06
C TRP A 115 12.55 0.73 -18.93
N LEU A 116 13.31 1.34 -18.01
CA LEU A 116 13.34 2.81 -17.85
C LEU A 116 13.85 3.51 -19.11
N SER A 117 14.90 2.97 -19.73
CA SER A 117 15.40 3.48 -21.01
C SER A 117 14.35 3.39 -22.12
N LEU A 118 13.51 2.36 -22.13
CA LEU A 118 12.41 2.24 -23.08
C LEU A 118 11.29 3.24 -22.77
N ASN A 119 11.03 3.50 -21.48
CA ASN A 119 9.98 4.39 -21.01
C ASN A 119 10.19 5.85 -21.47
N SER A 120 11.43 6.26 -21.75
CA SER A 120 11.75 7.60 -22.25
C SER A 120 11.30 7.85 -23.72
N VAL A 121 10.98 6.80 -24.48
CA VAL A 121 10.67 6.91 -25.93
C VAL A 121 9.17 6.91 -26.20
N LEU A 122 8.48 5.81 -25.91
CA LEU A 122 7.04 5.64 -26.16
C LEU A 122 6.35 5.00 -24.94
N PRO A 123 6.22 5.73 -23.82
CA PRO A 123 5.79 5.21 -22.53
C PRO A 123 4.41 4.53 -22.58
N ARG A 124 3.40 5.15 -23.22
CA ARG A 124 2.03 4.60 -23.29
C ARG A 124 1.98 3.19 -23.89
N LYS A 125 2.71 2.98 -25.00
CA LYS A 125 2.78 1.66 -25.64
C LYS A 125 3.53 0.66 -24.74
N LEU A 126 4.60 1.10 -24.08
CA LEU A 126 5.35 0.27 -23.14
C LEU A 126 4.50 -0.21 -21.97
N TRP A 127 3.69 0.68 -21.39
CA TRP A 127 2.81 0.37 -20.25
C TRP A 127 1.82 -0.73 -20.61
N VAL A 128 1.14 -0.62 -21.75
CA VAL A 128 0.21 -1.65 -22.25
C VAL A 128 0.92 -2.99 -22.45
N MET A 129 2.09 -2.99 -23.08
CA MET A 129 2.87 -4.21 -23.32
C MET A 129 3.31 -4.86 -22.01
N THR A 130 3.74 -4.05 -21.04
CA THR A 130 4.20 -4.51 -19.73
C THR A 130 3.06 -5.12 -18.92
N THR A 131 1.92 -4.43 -18.84
CA THR A 131 0.72 -4.93 -18.15
C THR A 131 0.26 -6.24 -18.76
N ASN A 132 0.14 -6.31 -20.10
CA ASN A 132 -0.27 -7.54 -20.78
C ASN A 132 0.71 -8.70 -20.56
N SER A 133 2.01 -8.43 -20.55
CA SER A 133 3.00 -9.49 -20.32
C SER A 133 3.03 -9.98 -18.89
N LEU A 134 2.65 -9.16 -17.91
CA LEU A 134 2.63 -9.51 -16.49
C LEU A 134 1.26 -10.02 -16.01
N LEU A 135 0.23 -10.05 -16.86
CA LEU A 135 -1.09 -10.58 -16.53
C LEU A 135 -1.01 -12.00 -15.96
N HIS A 136 -1.76 -12.25 -14.89
CA HIS A 136 -1.83 -13.58 -14.29
C HIS A 136 -2.40 -14.63 -15.27
N GLU A 137 -1.87 -15.84 -15.18
CA GLU A 137 -2.30 -16.98 -16.00
C GLU A 137 -3.75 -17.33 -15.66
N GLY A 138 -4.67 -16.99 -16.57
CA GLY A 138 -6.12 -17.16 -16.37
C GLY A 138 -6.97 -16.06 -17.03
N ILE A 139 -6.40 -14.87 -17.24
CA ILE A 139 -7.10 -13.75 -17.89
C ILE A 139 -6.83 -13.81 -19.40
N LYS A 140 -7.86 -14.13 -20.19
CA LYS A 140 -7.77 -14.20 -21.68
C LYS A 140 -7.96 -12.85 -22.38
N VAL A 141 -8.27 -11.78 -21.65
CA VAL A 141 -8.56 -10.47 -22.23
C VAL A 141 -7.26 -9.68 -22.36
N SER A 142 -6.88 -9.32 -23.58
CA SER A 142 -5.81 -8.37 -23.83
C SER A 142 -6.25 -6.98 -23.40
N ILE A 143 -5.49 -6.38 -22.50
CA ILE A 143 -5.72 -5.01 -22.03
C ILE A 143 -5.29 -4.04 -23.13
N THR A 144 -6.18 -3.12 -23.50
CA THR A 144 -5.91 -2.05 -24.47
C THR A 144 -5.54 -0.75 -23.75
N GLN A 145 -4.99 0.21 -24.48
CA GLN A 145 -4.68 1.54 -23.93
C GLN A 145 -5.91 2.23 -23.33
N GLU A 146 -7.08 2.07 -23.94
CA GLU A 146 -8.33 2.68 -23.48
C GLU A 146 -8.82 2.03 -22.18
N ASN A 147 -8.73 0.70 -22.09
CA ASN A 147 -9.14 -0.05 -20.90
C ASN A 147 -8.29 0.33 -19.67
N ILE A 148 -6.98 0.52 -19.82
CA ILE A 148 -6.09 0.93 -18.71
C ILE A 148 -6.49 2.29 -18.15
N VAL A 149 -6.87 3.24 -19.01
CA VAL A 149 -7.19 4.59 -18.55
C VAL A 149 -8.59 4.63 -17.92
N LEU A 150 -9.53 3.79 -18.38
CA LEU A 150 -10.84 3.64 -17.76
C LEU A 150 -10.77 2.94 -16.40
N ASP A 151 -9.92 1.93 -16.27
CA ASP A 151 -9.74 1.14 -15.06
C ASP A 151 -8.24 0.89 -14.77
N PRO A 152 -7.60 1.81 -14.04
CA PRO A 152 -6.16 1.74 -13.74
C PRO A 152 -5.80 0.59 -12.79
N LEU A 153 -6.77 0.01 -12.05
CA LEU A 153 -6.54 -1.10 -11.14
C LEU A 153 -6.18 -2.40 -11.89
N GLN A 154 -6.44 -2.49 -13.19
CA GLN A 154 -6.02 -3.62 -14.02
C GLN A 154 -4.51 -3.84 -14.01
N VAL A 155 -3.71 -2.79 -13.77
CA VAL A 155 -2.25 -2.88 -13.63
C VAL A 155 -1.84 -3.75 -12.45
N LEU A 156 -2.64 -3.78 -11.38
CA LEU A 156 -2.38 -4.58 -10.18
C LEU A 156 -2.79 -6.05 -10.32
N ARG A 157 -3.51 -6.43 -11.38
CA ARG A 157 -3.89 -7.83 -11.70
C ARG A 157 -2.75 -8.64 -12.32
N CYS A 158 -1.53 -8.36 -11.86
CA CYS A 158 -0.29 -8.95 -12.32
C CYS A 158 0.01 -10.28 -11.59
N ASP A 159 1.01 -11.01 -12.09
CA ASP A 159 1.56 -12.20 -11.43
C ASP A 159 1.97 -11.86 -9.98
N ILE A 160 1.51 -12.67 -9.02
CA ILE A 160 1.69 -12.40 -7.59
C ILE A 160 3.16 -12.35 -7.17
N ARG A 161 4.05 -13.01 -7.92
CA ARG A 161 5.50 -12.99 -7.68
C ARG A 161 6.11 -11.60 -7.82
N VAL A 162 5.45 -10.69 -8.55
CA VAL A 162 5.86 -9.27 -8.63
C VAL A 162 5.92 -8.63 -7.24
N PHE A 163 5.00 -8.97 -6.33
CA PHE A 163 4.97 -8.42 -4.97
C PHE A 163 6.06 -8.97 -4.04
N ARG A 164 6.94 -9.84 -4.55
CA ARG A 164 8.19 -10.29 -3.92
C ARG A 164 9.41 -10.05 -4.79
N CYS A 165 9.26 -9.30 -5.90
CA CYS A 165 10.34 -8.89 -6.79
C CYS A 165 10.37 -7.36 -6.92
N THR A 166 11.12 -6.70 -6.03
CA THR A 166 11.16 -5.23 -5.93
C THR A 166 11.42 -4.49 -7.24
N PRO A 167 12.37 -4.88 -8.12
CA PRO A 167 12.63 -4.16 -9.37
C PRO A 167 11.43 -4.21 -10.32
N MET A 168 10.71 -5.32 -10.34
CA MET A 168 9.49 -5.49 -11.13
C MET A 168 8.31 -4.74 -10.50
N LEU A 169 8.21 -4.73 -9.17
CA LEU A 169 7.21 -3.94 -8.46
C LEU A 169 7.39 -2.43 -8.71
N GLU A 170 8.62 -1.92 -8.72
CA GLU A 170 8.89 -0.52 -9.06
C GLU A 170 8.39 -0.16 -10.47
N ILE A 171 8.55 -1.06 -11.45
CA ILE A 171 8.00 -0.89 -12.80
C ILE A 171 6.46 -0.84 -12.74
N VAL A 172 5.83 -1.78 -12.06
CA VAL A 172 4.36 -1.84 -11.93
C VAL A 172 3.80 -0.61 -11.22
N LEU A 173 4.46 -0.12 -10.16
CA LEU A 173 4.06 1.09 -9.44
C LEU A 173 4.17 2.34 -10.31
N ARG A 174 5.20 2.45 -11.17
CA ARG A 174 5.30 3.54 -12.15
C ARG A 174 4.17 3.51 -13.17
N VAL A 175 3.88 2.34 -13.72
CA VAL A 175 2.77 2.16 -14.66
C VAL A 175 1.44 2.49 -13.99
N LEU A 176 1.24 2.08 -12.73
CA LEU A 176 0.05 2.38 -11.94
C LEU A 176 -0.10 3.89 -11.69
N GLU A 177 0.97 4.58 -11.26
CA GLU A 177 0.94 6.03 -11.04
C GLU A 177 0.55 6.79 -12.31
N ALA A 178 1.16 6.41 -13.43
CA ALA A 178 0.84 7.01 -14.73
C ALA A 178 -0.59 6.69 -15.17
N SER A 179 -1.09 5.48 -14.91
CA SER A 179 -2.45 5.06 -15.26
C SER A 179 -3.51 5.78 -14.43
N LEU A 180 -3.28 5.94 -13.12
CA LEU A 180 -4.15 6.74 -12.23
C LEU A 180 -4.18 8.21 -12.67
N ALA A 181 -3.01 8.79 -12.96
CA ALA A 181 -2.92 10.16 -13.45
C ALA A 181 -3.59 10.34 -14.83
N ALA A 182 -3.53 9.33 -15.70
CA ALA A 182 -4.21 9.32 -16.98
C ALA A 182 -5.73 9.24 -16.82
N SER A 183 -6.22 8.35 -15.94
CA SER A 183 -7.64 8.15 -15.64
C SER A 183 -8.26 9.43 -15.09
N ARG A 184 -7.61 10.04 -14.11
CA ARG A 184 -8.01 11.34 -13.53
C ARG A 184 -8.14 12.43 -14.59
N ASN A 185 -7.19 12.51 -15.52
CA ASN A 185 -7.26 13.51 -16.58
C ASN A 185 -8.39 13.21 -17.57
N GLN A 186 -8.53 11.96 -18.02
CA GLN A 186 -9.61 11.56 -18.93
C GLN A 186 -10.97 11.90 -18.34
N LEU A 187 -11.18 11.66 -17.05
CA LEU A 187 -12.40 12.04 -16.35
C LEU A 187 -12.64 13.56 -16.39
N SER A 188 -11.64 14.42 -16.13
CA SER A 188 -11.80 15.88 -16.30
C SER A 188 -12.12 16.29 -17.73
N LYS A 189 -11.47 15.68 -18.74
CA LYS A 189 -11.72 16.01 -20.14
C LYS A 189 -13.12 15.63 -20.57
N HIS A 190 -13.55 14.41 -20.23
CA HIS A 190 -14.91 13.96 -20.47
C HIS A 190 -15.94 14.88 -19.81
N MET A 191 -15.62 15.42 -18.63
CA MET A 191 -16.48 16.40 -18.00
C MET A 191 -16.64 17.68 -18.83
N LEU A 192 -15.55 18.22 -19.37
CA LEU A 192 -15.56 19.43 -20.19
C LEU A 192 -16.21 19.22 -21.58
N GLU A 193 -16.04 18.03 -22.17
CA GLU A 193 -16.57 17.68 -23.50
C GLU A 193 -18.08 17.45 -23.49
N TYR A 194 -18.63 16.93 -22.39
CA TYR A 194 -20.06 16.64 -22.23
C TYR A 194 -20.68 17.46 -21.09
N PRO A 195 -20.84 18.78 -21.25
CA PRO A 195 -21.56 19.59 -20.27
C PRO A 195 -23.05 19.20 -20.25
N MET A 196 -23.60 18.96 -19.06
CA MET A 196 -25.02 18.63 -18.90
C MET A 196 -25.87 19.90 -19.11
N LEU A 197 -26.50 20.02 -20.27
CA LEU A 197 -27.46 21.10 -20.56
C LEU A 197 -28.85 20.69 -20.03
N SER A 198 -29.35 21.39 -19.01
CA SER A 198 -30.74 21.21 -18.57
C SER A 198 -31.72 21.73 -19.65
N ARG A 199 -32.91 21.12 -19.73
CA ARG A 199 -33.99 21.52 -20.66
C ARG A 199 -34.48 22.98 -20.48
N SER A 200 -34.04 23.69 -19.44
CA SER A 200 -34.43 25.07 -19.10
C SER A 200 -33.30 26.10 -19.15
N GLY A 201 -32.07 25.72 -19.53
CA GLY A 201 -30.95 26.67 -19.61
C GLY A 201 -30.39 27.15 -18.27
N GLN A 202 -30.75 26.50 -17.15
CA GLN A 202 -30.10 26.73 -15.85
C GLN A 202 -29.03 25.66 -15.56
N VAL A 203 -27.91 26.07 -14.97
CA VAL A 203 -26.81 25.21 -14.51
C VAL A 203 -27.26 24.51 -13.23
N SER A 204 -27.85 23.32 -13.35
CA SER A 204 -28.13 22.45 -12.21
C SER A 204 -27.44 21.11 -12.44
N ASN A 205 -26.57 20.72 -11.51
CA ASN A 205 -25.85 19.43 -11.38
C ASN A 205 -24.36 19.42 -11.81
N GLU A 206 -23.74 20.54 -12.16
CA GLU A 206 -22.30 20.56 -12.44
C GLU A 206 -21.46 20.33 -11.18
N THR A 207 -21.92 20.83 -10.03
CA THR A 207 -21.32 20.59 -8.71
C THR A 207 -21.41 19.12 -8.30
N GLU A 208 -22.59 18.51 -8.41
CA GLU A 208 -22.80 17.09 -8.11
C GLU A 208 -21.93 16.19 -9.00
N ARG A 209 -21.75 16.57 -10.27
CA ARG A 209 -20.91 15.81 -11.22
C ARG A 209 -19.43 15.89 -10.86
N GLU A 210 -18.94 17.05 -10.44
CA GLU A 210 -17.56 17.21 -9.96
C GLU A 210 -17.35 16.45 -8.64
N GLU A 211 -18.32 16.46 -7.74
CA GLU A 211 -18.29 15.66 -6.51
C GLU A 211 -18.24 14.15 -6.80
N LEU A 212 -19.08 13.65 -7.72
CA LEU A 212 -19.07 12.25 -8.14
C LEU A 212 -17.74 11.85 -8.77
N ARG A 213 -17.17 12.73 -9.59
CA ARG A 213 -15.88 12.51 -10.24
C ARG A 213 -14.73 12.53 -9.24
N ALA A 214 -14.73 13.44 -8.28
CA ALA A 214 -13.77 13.47 -7.18
C ALA A 214 -13.88 12.19 -6.32
N ALA A 215 -15.10 11.77 -5.98
CA ALA A 215 -15.34 10.54 -5.23
C ALA A 215 -14.86 9.28 -5.98
N LEU A 216 -15.08 9.21 -7.30
CA LEU A 216 -14.59 8.10 -8.13
C LEU A 216 -13.06 8.03 -8.13
N VAL A 217 -12.38 9.15 -8.34
CA VAL A 217 -10.90 9.21 -8.32
C VAL A 217 -10.36 8.80 -6.95
N ALA A 218 -10.93 9.35 -5.87
CA ALA A 218 -10.53 8.99 -4.51
C ALA A 218 -10.77 7.51 -4.19
N THR A 219 -11.85 6.91 -4.72
CA THR A 219 -12.14 5.48 -4.58
C THR A 219 -11.11 4.63 -5.34
N GLN A 220 -10.76 5.00 -6.57
CA GLN A 220 -9.74 4.28 -7.36
C GLN A 220 -8.36 4.34 -6.68
N GLU A 221 -7.95 5.52 -6.23
CA GLU A 221 -6.65 5.72 -5.59
C GLU A 221 -6.59 5.00 -4.24
N SER A 222 -7.62 5.11 -3.40
CA SER A 222 -7.66 4.39 -2.11
C SER A 222 -7.70 2.87 -2.28
N ALA A 223 -8.40 2.34 -3.29
CA ALA A 223 -8.39 0.90 -3.60
C ALA A 223 -6.99 0.43 -4.04
N ALA A 224 -6.29 1.21 -4.86
CA ALA A 224 -4.92 0.90 -5.25
C ALA A 224 -3.98 0.84 -4.03
N LEU A 225 -4.08 1.83 -3.12
CA LEU A 225 -3.31 1.84 -1.88
C LEU A 225 -3.60 0.64 -1.00
N GLN A 226 -4.86 0.23 -0.90
CA GLN A 226 -5.27 -0.92 -0.10
C GLN A 226 -4.69 -2.23 -0.63
N ILE A 227 -4.73 -2.46 -1.95
CA ILE A 227 -4.13 -3.65 -2.57
C ILE A 227 -2.63 -3.72 -2.25
N LEU A 228 -1.93 -2.57 -2.31
CA LEU A 228 -0.51 -2.49 -1.99
C LEU A 228 -0.21 -2.73 -0.51
N LEU A 229 -1.07 -2.22 0.40
CA LEU A 229 -0.97 -2.49 1.82
C LEU A 229 -1.21 -3.97 2.14
N GLU A 230 -2.21 -4.59 1.54
CA GLU A 230 -2.46 -6.03 1.71
C GLU A 230 -1.30 -6.88 1.17
N ALA A 231 -0.68 -6.47 0.07
CA ALA A 231 0.52 -7.14 -0.44
C ALA A 231 1.71 -7.09 0.54
N CYS A 232 1.73 -6.11 1.46
CA CYS A 232 2.72 -5.99 2.53
C CYS A 232 2.54 -6.99 3.68
N LEU A 233 1.45 -7.75 3.70
CA LEU A 233 1.28 -8.84 4.66
C LEU A 233 2.27 -9.97 4.40
N GLU A 234 2.74 -10.54 5.50
CA GLU A 234 3.58 -11.75 5.47
C GLU A 234 2.71 -12.95 5.14
N THR A 235 3.12 -13.75 4.15
CA THR A 235 2.45 -14.98 3.74
C THR A 235 3.09 -16.20 4.39
N GLU A 236 2.42 -17.35 4.37
CA GLU A 236 3.02 -18.60 4.82
C GLU A 236 4.25 -19.00 3.99
N GLU A 237 4.25 -18.70 2.67
CA GLU A 237 5.42 -18.91 1.81
C GLU A 237 6.63 -18.08 2.25
N ASP A 238 6.41 -16.85 2.74
CA ASP A 238 7.48 -15.99 3.26
C ASP A 238 8.14 -16.62 4.51
N ARG A 239 7.40 -17.40 5.30
CA ARG A 239 7.91 -18.08 6.50
C ARG A 239 8.74 -19.31 6.14
N GLU A 240 8.38 -20.01 5.08
CA GLU A 240 9.10 -21.19 4.61
C GLU A 240 10.43 -20.84 3.93
N LYS A 241 10.50 -19.69 3.23
CA LYS A 241 11.66 -19.28 2.43
C LYS A 241 12.32 -18.01 3.00
N PRO A 242 13.50 -18.11 3.67
CA PRO A 242 14.12 -16.96 4.34
C PRO A 242 14.42 -15.76 3.43
N TRP A 243 14.73 -15.97 2.14
CA TRP A 243 15.00 -14.87 1.20
C TRP A 243 13.76 -14.04 0.87
N LEU A 244 12.55 -14.64 0.92
CA LEU A 244 11.31 -13.92 0.69
C LEU A 244 11.02 -12.91 1.81
N ILE A 245 11.47 -13.16 3.04
CA ILE A 245 11.38 -12.20 4.15
C ILE A 245 12.17 -10.92 3.85
N TRP A 246 13.37 -11.06 3.26
CA TRP A 246 14.18 -9.90 2.86
C TRP A 246 13.55 -9.14 1.70
N ALA A 247 13.04 -9.87 0.71
CA ALA A 247 12.28 -9.28 -0.40
C ALA A 247 11.03 -8.53 0.09
N LEU A 248 10.30 -9.10 1.06
CA LEU A 248 9.14 -8.47 1.70
C LEU A 248 9.52 -7.18 2.43
N ARG A 249 10.64 -7.16 3.16
CA ARG A 249 11.14 -5.93 3.82
C ARG A 249 11.46 -4.82 2.82
N GLU A 250 12.14 -5.18 1.74
CA GLU A 250 12.47 -4.23 0.68
C GLU A 250 11.21 -3.71 -0.02
N MET A 251 10.30 -4.62 -0.38
CA MET A 251 9.01 -4.27 -0.97
C MET A 251 8.21 -3.32 -0.06
N ARG A 252 8.13 -3.60 1.25
CA ARG A 252 7.48 -2.71 2.23
C ARG A 252 8.07 -1.31 2.21
N SER A 253 9.39 -1.17 2.06
CA SER A 253 10.05 0.13 1.94
C SER A 253 9.61 0.88 0.67
N VAL A 254 9.55 0.18 -0.47
CA VAL A 254 9.11 0.77 -1.75
C VAL A 254 7.64 1.18 -1.70
N VAL A 255 6.77 0.30 -1.20
CA VAL A 255 5.34 0.59 -1.03
C VAL A 255 5.12 1.75 -0.06
N CYS A 256 5.82 1.78 1.08
CA CYS A 256 5.73 2.91 2.01
C CYS A 256 6.19 4.23 1.39
N THR A 257 7.25 4.21 0.57
CA THR A 257 7.71 5.41 -0.16
C THR A 257 6.67 5.88 -1.17
N PHE A 258 6.00 4.96 -1.84
CA PHE A 258 4.90 5.26 -2.76
C PHE A 258 3.69 5.88 -2.02
N LEU A 259 3.24 5.25 -0.93
CA LEU A 259 2.16 5.78 -0.08
C LEU A 259 2.51 7.16 0.47
N HIS A 260 3.76 7.37 0.91
CA HIS A 260 4.23 8.65 1.41
C HIS A 260 4.04 9.77 0.37
N ARG A 261 4.45 9.53 -0.88
CA ARG A 261 4.30 10.49 -1.98
C ARG A 261 2.82 10.80 -2.25
N ILE A 262 1.97 9.78 -2.25
CA ILE A 262 0.53 9.95 -2.45
C ILE A 262 -0.11 10.76 -1.32
N PHE A 263 0.22 10.47 -0.06
CA PHE A 263 -0.30 11.24 1.08
C PHE A 263 0.19 12.69 1.12
N ILE A 264 1.37 12.99 0.55
CA ILE A 264 1.82 14.38 0.37
C ILE A 264 0.99 15.06 -0.72
N ALA A 265 0.74 14.37 -1.83
CA ALA A 265 0.00 14.92 -2.96
C ALA A 265 -1.48 15.16 -2.61
N ASP A 266 -2.10 14.23 -1.90
CA ASP A 266 -3.47 14.33 -1.41
C ASP A 266 -3.59 13.73 0.02
N PRO A 267 -3.62 14.59 1.06
CA PRO A 267 -3.79 14.17 2.45
C PRO A 267 -5.15 13.51 2.74
N SER A 268 -6.18 13.76 1.93
CA SER A 268 -7.52 13.20 2.14
C SER A 268 -7.54 11.68 1.94
N LEU A 269 -6.69 11.16 1.05
CA LEU A 269 -6.52 9.72 0.83
C LEU A 269 -6.02 8.99 2.08
N ALA A 270 -5.16 9.64 2.88
CA ALA A 270 -4.72 9.06 4.15
C ALA A 270 -5.93 8.88 5.08
N LYS A 271 -6.80 9.88 5.20
CA LYS A 271 -8.03 9.75 5.98
C LYS A 271 -8.91 8.63 5.44
N LEU A 272 -9.15 8.61 4.14
CA LEU A 272 -10.01 7.60 3.50
C LEU A 272 -9.54 6.17 3.79
N VAL A 273 -8.26 5.85 3.54
CA VAL A 273 -7.69 4.51 3.78
C VAL A 273 -7.82 4.06 5.25
N HIS A 274 -7.77 4.99 6.21
CA HIS A 274 -7.88 4.66 7.64
C HIS A 274 -9.33 4.62 8.17
N PHE A 275 -10.31 5.13 7.42
CA PHE A 275 -11.73 5.17 7.83
C PHE A 275 -12.59 4.05 7.23
N TYR A 276 -12.16 3.39 6.15
CA TYR A 276 -12.95 2.37 5.48
C TYR A 276 -13.13 1.08 6.31
N GLU A 277 -14.35 0.52 6.31
CA GLU A 277 -14.85 -0.56 7.19
C GLU A 277 -15.06 -1.89 6.46
N LYS A 278 -14.80 -3.01 7.12
CA LYS A 278 -15.11 -4.36 6.62
C LYS A 278 -16.62 -4.58 6.38
N PRO A 279 -17.05 -5.28 5.32
CA PRO A 279 -18.16 -6.24 5.40
C PRO A 279 -17.66 -7.59 6.00
N PRO A 280 -18.54 -8.51 6.43
CA PRO A 280 -18.22 -9.73 7.23
C PRO A 280 -17.14 -10.65 6.64
N PRO A 281 -16.56 -11.57 7.45
CA PRO A 281 -15.27 -12.19 7.15
C PRO A 281 -15.35 -13.10 5.92
N VAL A 282 -14.50 -12.81 4.94
CA VAL A 282 -14.24 -13.69 3.81
C VAL A 282 -12.81 -14.23 3.94
N HIS A 283 -12.68 -15.55 3.87
CA HIS A 283 -11.42 -16.30 4.06
C HIS A 283 -10.28 -15.81 3.14
N PRO A 284 -8.99 -15.97 3.54
CA PRO A 284 -7.83 -15.64 2.71
C PRO A 284 -7.80 -16.34 1.34
N ILE A 285 -8.47 -17.50 1.23
CA ILE A 285 -8.57 -18.30 0.01
C ILE A 285 -9.44 -17.61 -1.05
N GLU A 286 -10.46 -16.85 -0.65
CA GLU A 286 -11.31 -16.12 -1.58
C GLU A 286 -10.64 -14.86 -2.14
N ILE A 287 -9.65 -14.27 -1.46
CA ILE A 287 -8.86 -13.15 -2.01
C ILE A 287 -8.11 -13.58 -3.28
N ARG A 288 -7.59 -14.82 -3.31
CA ARG A 288 -6.94 -15.41 -4.49
C ARG A 288 -7.94 -15.63 -5.64
N THR A 289 -9.18 -16.02 -5.31
CA THR A 289 -10.28 -16.22 -6.27
C THR A 289 -10.96 -14.91 -6.70
N LEU A 290 -10.87 -13.84 -5.89
CA LEU A 290 -11.45 -12.50 -6.14
C LEU A 290 -10.53 -11.60 -6.97
N ILE A 291 -9.20 -11.73 -6.81
CA ILE A 291 -8.21 -11.08 -7.67
C ILE A 291 -8.13 -11.81 -9.04
N PHE A 292 -8.30 -13.15 -9.02
CA PHE A 292 -8.27 -14.02 -10.19
C PHE A 292 -9.55 -14.87 -10.30
N PRO A 293 -10.67 -14.33 -10.82
CA PRO A 293 -11.88 -15.11 -11.00
C PRO A 293 -11.66 -16.18 -12.08
N SER A 294 -12.01 -17.42 -11.75
CA SER A 294 -11.87 -18.59 -12.62
C SER A 294 -12.80 -18.58 -13.84
N SER A 295 -13.69 -17.60 -13.98
CA SER A 295 -14.64 -17.47 -15.09
C SER A 295 -14.60 -16.06 -15.70
N ALA A 296 -14.37 -16.02 -17.00
CA ALA A 296 -14.20 -14.81 -17.81
C ALA A 296 -15.49 -14.00 -18.07
N VAL A 297 -16.52 -14.11 -17.20
CA VAL A 297 -17.90 -13.70 -17.57
C VAL A 297 -18.45 -12.49 -16.80
N GLU A 298 -17.81 -11.99 -15.73
CA GLU A 298 -18.33 -10.82 -15.01
C GLU A 298 -17.31 -9.67 -14.91
N LEU A 299 -17.02 -9.08 -16.07
CA LEU A 299 -16.24 -7.83 -16.22
C LEU A 299 -17.17 -6.61 -16.31
N ASN A 300 -18.12 -6.47 -15.37
CA ASN A 300 -18.80 -5.19 -15.18
C ASN A 300 -18.00 -4.38 -14.16
N THR A 301 -17.50 -3.22 -14.59
CA THR A 301 -16.68 -2.25 -13.83
C THR A 301 -17.24 -1.89 -12.45
N THR A 302 -18.54 -2.08 -12.23
CA THR A 302 -19.20 -1.92 -10.94
C THR A 302 -18.99 -3.08 -9.96
N SER A 303 -18.76 -4.33 -10.39
CA SER A 303 -18.54 -5.46 -9.47
C SER A 303 -17.12 -5.51 -8.93
N VAL A 304 -16.12 -5.09 -9.73
CA VAL A 304 -14.74 -4.94 -9.27
C VAL A 304 -14.66 -3.79 -8.27
N LEU A 305 -15.18 -2.60 -8.59
CA LEU A 305 -15.22 -1.51 -7.61
C LEU A 305 -16.08 -1.83 -6.38
N ALA A 306 -17.16 -2.61 -6.50
CA ALA A 306 -18.00 -3.00 -5.36
C ALA A 306 -17.39 -4.11 -4.49
N ASN A 307 -16.59 -5.03 -5.04
CA ASN A 307 -15.89 -6.07 -4.28
C ASN A 307 -14.54 -5.59 -3.71
N TYR A 308 -13.89 -4.61 -4.35
CA TYR A 308 -12.64 -4.01 -3.89
C TYR A 308 -12.88 -2.81 -2.95
N ALA A 309 -14.09 -2.26 -2.97
CA ALA A 309 -14.51 -1.34 -1.94
C ALA A 309 -14.54 -2.09 -0.59
N ILE A 310 -13.98 -1.41 0.41
CA ILE A 310 -14.21 -1.60 1.83
C ILE A 310 -13.53 -2.80 2.52
N LYS A 311 -12.21 -2.69 2.69
CA LYS A 311 -11.51 -3.22 3.87
C LYS A 311 -10.52 -2.16 4.33
N GLY A 312 -10.58 -1.73 5.60
CA GLY A 312 -9.45 -1.04 6.22
C GLY A 312 -8.23 -1.99 6.25
N TYR A 313 -7.02 -1.45 6.34
CA TYR A 313 -5.84 -2.31 6.36
C TYR A 313 -5.58 -2.91 7.76
N PRO A 314 -5.03 -4.14 7.82
CA PRO A 314 -4.78 -4.85 9.07
C PRO A 314 -3.85 -4.09 10.02
N ARG A 315 -4.17 -4.09 11.32
CA ARG A 315 -3.36 -3.46 12.38
C ARG A 315 -1.93 -4.01 12.45
N GLU A 316 -1.72 -5.22 11.95
CA GLU A 316 -0.43 -5.90 11.82
C GLU A 316 0.56 -5.10 10.95
N LEU A 317 0.06 -4.22 10.07
CA LEU A 317 0.87 -3.36 9.23
C LEU A 317 1.24 -2.02 9.89
N LEU A 318 0.57 -1.60 10.97
CA LEU A 318 0.92 -0.37 11.70
C LEU A 318 2.41 -0.27 12.11
N PRO A 319 3.07 -1.34 12.62
CA PRO A 319 4.51 -1.29 12.91
C PRO A 319 5.40 -1.16 11.67
N VAL A 320 4.84 -1.32 10.46
CA VAL A 320 5.54 -1.12 9.18
C VAL A 320 5.22 0.27 8.61
N THR A 321 3.94 0.62 8.52
CA THR A 321 3.47 1.85 7.86
C THR A 321 3.85 3.10 8.64
N VAL A 322 3.68 3.11 9.97
CA VAL A 322 3.99 4.29 10.80
C VAL A 322 5.46 4.69 10.74
N PRO A 323 6.44 3.78 10.90
CA PRO A 323 7.85 4.14 10.73
C PRO A 323 8.28 4.28 9.26
N GLY A 324 7.64 3.53 8.34
CA GLY A 324 8.00 3.51 6.92
C GLY A 324 7.49 4.71 6.10
N ILE A 325 6.41 5.36 6.54
CA ILE A 325 5.76 6.48 5.85
C ILE A 325 5.96 7.77 6.69
N PRO A 326 6.89 8.66 6.32
CA PRO A 326 7.19 9.89 7.10
C PRO A 326 6.01 10.86 7.23
N SER A 327 5.05 10.84 6.30
CA SER A 327 3.87 11.72 6.32
C SER A 327 2.76 11.23 7.26
N MET A 328 2.92 10.11 7.98
CA MET A 328 1.87 9.57 8.87
C MET A 328 1.48 10.47 10.04
N HIS A 329 2.26 11.51 10.33
CA HIS A 329 1.89 12.51 11.33
C HIS A 329 0.58 13.26 11.00
N ILE A 330 0.19 13.32 9.72
CA ILE A 330 -1.10 13.89 9.29
C ILE A 330 -2.30 13.14 9.89
N CYS A 331 -2.13 11.86 10.25
CA CYS A 331 -3.20 11.06 10.83
C CYS A 331 -3.65 11.57 12.21
N LEU A 332 -2.81 12.34 12.91
CA LEU A 332 -3.15 12.98 14.19
C LEU A 332 -4.37 13.91 14.07
N ASP A 333 -4.67 14.43 12.87
CA ASP A 333 -5.76 15.38 12.64
C ASP A 333 -7.13 14.72 12.69
N PHE A 334 -7.23 13.50 12.17
CA PHE A 334 -8.50 12.78 12.04
C PHE A 334 -8.68 11.65 13.04
N ILE A 335 -7.67 11.31 13.85
CA ILE A 335 -7.78 10.29 14.91
C ILE A 335 -8.93 10.59 15.90
N PRO A 336 -9.15 11.83 16.39
CA PRO A 336 -10.29 12.13 17.26
C PRO A 336 -11.64 11.75 16.62
N GLU A 337 -11.80 12.04 15.34
CA GLU A 337 -12.98 11.67 14.56
C GLU A 337 -13.09 10.15 14.37
N LEU A 338 -11.98 9.46 14.15
CA LEU A 338 -11.93 8.00 14.02
C LEU A 338 -12.29 7.30 15.34
N MET A 339 -11.85 7.83 16.48
CA MET A 339 -12.21 7.32 17.82
C MET A 339 -13.69 7.56 18.15
N SER A 340 -14.32 8.57 17.55
CA SER A 340 -15.75 8.86 17.77
C SER A 340 -16.69 7.95 16.98
N GLN A 341 -16.15 7.08 16.12
CA GLN A 341 -16.93 6.12 15.35
C GLN A 341 -17.58 5.08 16.28
N PRO A 342 -18.80 4.60 15.97
CA PRO A 342 -19.53 3.65 16.82
C PRO A 342 -18.95 2.22 16.79
N SER A 343 -18.09 1.91 15.82
CA SER A 343 -17.49 0.60 15.63
C SER A 343 -16.30 0.38 16.58
N ILE A 344 -16.35 -0.68 17.39
CA ILE A 344 -15.27 -1.05 18.32
C ILE A 344 -13.96 -1.32 17.56
N GLU A 345 -14.03 -1.95 16.38
CA GLU A 345 -12.83 -2.23 15.57
C GLU A 345 -12.11 -0.93 15.16
N LYS A 346 -12.86 0.10 14.77
CA LYS A 346 -12.31 1.43 14.43
C LYS A 346 -11.72 2.12 15.65
N GLN A 347 -12.36 2.01 16.81
CA GLN A 347 -11.85 2.55 18.07
C GLN A 347 -10.53 1.87 18.47
N VAL A 348 -10.47 0.53 18.39
CA VAL A 348 -9.24 -0.24 18.64
C VAL A 348 -8.13 0.20 17.68
N PHE A 349 -8.42 0.25 16.38
CA PHE A 349 -7.46 0.67 15.37
C PHE A 349 -6.97 2.10 15.58
N ALA A 350 -7.86 3.04 15.93
CA ALA A 350 -7.51 4.43 16.21
C ALA A 350 -6.55 4.53 17.41
N VAL A 351 -6.81 3.78 18.48
CA VAL A 351 -5.94 3.75 19.66
C VAL A 351 -4.60 3.09 19.34
N ASP A 352 -4.59 1.99 18.58
CA ASP A 352 -3.37 1.33 18.13
C ASP A 352 -2.52 2.27 17.26
N LEU A 353 -3.12 2.92 16.27
CA LEU A 353 -2.47 3.93 15.43
C LEU A 353 -1.92 5.09 16.28
N THR A 354 -2.72 5.62 17.21
CA THR A 354 -2.28 6.67 18.15
C THR A 354 -1.05 6.24 18.93
N SER A 355 -1.00 4.99 19.39
CA SER A 355 0.10 4.47 20.18
C SER A 355 1.41 4.35 19.38
N TYR A 356 1.34 3.96 18.10
CA TYR A 356 2.51 3.92 17.22
C TYR A 356 2.97 5.32 16.82
N LEU A 357 2.02 6.23 16.55
CA LEU A 357 2.33 7.63 16.26
C LEU A 357 2.96 8.33 17.46
N ALA A 358 2.50 8.04 18.68
CA ALA A 358 3.07 8.56 19.92
C ALA A 358 4.54 8.17 20.08
N LEU A 359 4.89 6.91 19.78
CA LEU A 359 6.28 6.44 19.83
C LEU A 359 7.17 7.12 18.77
N ARG A 360 6.62 7.43 17.60
CA ARG A 360 7.39 7.98 16.47
C ARG A 360 7.48 9.51 16.50
N TYR A 361 6.41 10.19 16.88
CA TYR A 361 6.23 11.63 16.81
C TYR A 361 5.92 12.18 18.20
N THR A 362 6.96 12.32 19.03
CA THR A 362 6.85 12.87 20.39
C THR A 362 6.70 14.39 20.35
N VAL A 363 5.53 14.86 19.91
CA VAL A 363 5.19 16.29 19.79
C VAL A 363 3.96 16.64 20.63
N PRO A 364 3.75 17.90 21.06
CA PRO A 364 2.64 18.29 21.93
C PRO A 364 1.26 17.89 21.40
N LYS A 365 1.06 17.97 20.08
CA LYS A 365 -0.17 17.54 19.40
C LYS A 365 -0.42 16.03 19.54
N SER A 366 0.62 15.22 19.42
CA SER A 366 0.51 13.76 19.63
C SER A 366 0.18 13.45 21.09
N LEU A 367 0.78 14.16 22.05
CA LEU A 367 0.43 14.06 23.47
C LEU A 367 -1.04 14.40 23.74
N SER A 368 -1.57 15.48 23.14
CA SER A 368 -2.99 15.84 23.31
C SER A 368 -3.93 14.77 22.75
N VAL A 369 -3.60 14.19 21.60
CA VAL A 369 -4.39 13.12 20.99
C VAL A 369 -4.30 11.83 21.81
N ALA A 370 -3.12 11.48 22.32
CA ALA A 370 -2.94 10.34 23.22
C ALA A 370 -3.71 10.50 24.54
N ARG A 371 -3.71 11.70 25.13
CA ARG A 371 -4.52 12.02 26.31
C ARG A 371 -6.01 11.88 26.02
N LEU A 372 -6.47 12.39 24.88
CA LEU A 372 -7.86 12.22 24.44
C LEU A 372 -8.22 10.73 24.31
N ALA A 373 -7.34 9.92 23.71
CA ALA A 373 -7.56 8.48 23.58
C ALA A 373 -7.74 7.79 24.95
N VAL A 374 -6.88 8.10 25.92
CA VAL A 374 -6.99 7.56 27.30
C VAL A 374 -8.31 8.00 27.97
N ASN A 375 -8.70 9.27 27.83
CA ASN A 375 -9.95 9.78 28.39
C ASN A 375 -11.19 9.15 27.74
N THR A 376 -11.16 8.95 26.41
CA THR A 376 -12.23 8.27 25.69
C THR A 376 -12.34 6.82 26.14
N LEU A 377 -11.22 6.10 26.31
CA LEU A 377 -11.24 4.74 26.84
C LEU A 377 -11.80 4.68 28.27
N ALA A 378 -11.44 5.62 29.15
CA ALA A 378 -12.01 5.71 30.49
C ALA A 378 -13.53 5.93 30.47
N THR A 379 -14.01 6.75 29.56
CA THR A 379 -15.46 6.97 29.36
C THR A 379 -16.13 5.69 28.83
N LEU A 380 -15.55 5.05 27.81
CA LEU A 380 -16.04 3.80 27.21
C LEU A 380 -16.08 2.64 28.21
N LEU A 381 -15.12 2.57 29.13
CA LEU A 381 -15.09 1.57 30.20
C LEU A 381 -16.38 1.59 31.04
N GLY A 382 -16.87 2.78 31.36
CA GLY A 382 -18.06 2.97 32.20
C GLY A 382 -19.38 2.72 31.47
N VAL A 383 -19.43 2.87 30.14
CA VAL A 383 -20.67 2.74 29.35
C VAL A 383 -20.81 1.41 28.62
N LEU A 384 -19.70 0.72 28.31
CA LEU A 384 -19.75 -0.52 27.53
C LEU A 384 -20.17 -1.74 28.38
N PRO A 385 -20.98 -2.66 27.81
CA PRO A 385 -21.25 -3.98 28.38
C PRO A 385 -19.99 -4.84 28.56
N SER A 386 -20.07 -5.91 29.37
CA SER A 386 -18.94 -6.81 29.67
C SER A 386 -18.24 -7.35 28.41
N VAL A 387 -19.01 -7.91 27.47
CA VAL A 387 -18.47 -8.55 26.26
C VAL A 387 -17.76 -7.52 25.36
N SER A 388 -18.42 -6.40 25.09
CA SER A 388 -17.86 -5.30 24.28
C SER A 388 -16.63 -4.67 24.93
N ARG A 389 -16.59 -4.58 26.27
CA ARG A 389 -15.42 -4.11 27.01
C ARG A 389 -14.23 -5.04 26.80
N ALA A 390 -14.44 -6.35 26.87
CA ALA A 390 -13.36 -7.30 26.61
C ALA A 390 -12.86 -7.23 25.15
N GLN A 391 -13.76 -7.07 24.18
CA GLN A 391 -13.40 -6.88 22.77
C GLN A 391 -12.57 -5.61 22.53
N LEU A 392 -12.89 -4.50 23.21
CA LEU A 392 -12.16 -3.24 23.10
C LEU A 392 -10.82 -3.27 23.85
N PHE A 393 -10.84 -3.66 25.13
CA PHE A 393 -9.67 -3.48 26.01
C PHE A 393 -8.59 -4.52 25.76
N THR A 394 -8.92 -5.78 25.47
CA THR A 394 -7.92 -6.84 25.22
C THR A 394 -6.85 -6.41 24.20
N PRO A 395 -7.20 -5.91 23.01
CA PRO A 395 -6.19 -5.43 22.05
C PRO A 395 -5.52 -4.11 22.47
N VAL A 396 -6.28 -3.19 23.07
CA VAL A 396 -5.84 -1.82 23.43
C VAL A 396 -4.82 -1.80 24.56
N LEU A 397 -4.80 -2.81 25.44
CA LEU A 397 -3.84 -2.89 26.55
C LEU A 397 -2.38 -2.73 26.09
N SER A 398 -2.01 -3.37 24.97
CA SER A 398 -0.66 -3.25 24.39
C SER A 398 -0.34 -1.81 23.94
N SER A 399 -1.36 -1.09 23.50
CA SER A 399 -1.26 0.30 23.01
C SER A 399 -1.11 1.29 24.17
N LEU A 400 -1.73 1.02 25.32
CA LEU A 400 -1.52 1.80 26.55
C LEU A 400 -0.05 1.75 27.02
N VAL A 401 0.62 0.59 26.91
CA VAL A 401 2.05 0.49 27.23
C VAL A 401 2.89 1.40 26.33
N ARG A 402 2.62 1.38 25.01
CA ARG A 402 3.33 2.22 24.03
C ARG A 402 3.08 3.71 24.28
N ILE A 403 1.85 4.10 24.59
CA ILE A 403 1.48 5.48 24.94
C ILE A 403 2.24 5.95 26.18
N CYS A 404 2.23 5.16 27.27
CA CYS A 404 2.95 5.50 28.50
C CYS A 404 4.47 5.59 28.28
N ARG A 405 5.03 4.71 27.45
CA ARG A 405 6.45 4.76 27.09
C ARG A 405 6.81 6.02 26.31
N ALA A 406 5.94 6.48 25.41
CA ALA A 406 6.14 7.72 24.66
C ALA A 406 5.94 8.97 25.53
N PHE A 407 4.94 8.93 26.43
CA PHE A 407 4.49 10.06 27.22
C PHE A 407 4.35 9.69 28.70
N PRO A 408 5.43 9.79 29.49
CA PRO A 408 5.40 9.57 30.93
C PRO A 408 4.31 10.36 31.71
N PRO A 409 3.93 11.60 31.32
CA PRO A 409 2.84 12.32 31.98
C PRO A 409 1.44 11.70 31.89
N LEU A 410 1.25 10.62 31.12
CA LEU A 410 -0.01 9.89 31.01
C LEU A 410 -0.06 8.60 31.86
N VAL A 411 1.04 8.28 32.56
CA VAL A 411 1.15 7.03 33.33
C VAL A 411 0.10 6.97 34.43
N ASP A 412 -0.08 8.02 35.23
CA ASP A 412 -1.03 8.01 36.35
C ASP A 412 -2.48 7.81 35.88
N ASP A 413 -2.89 8.57 34.85
CA ASP A 413 -4.23 8.45 34.24
C ASP A 413 -4.46 7.03 33.69
N THR A 414 -3.45 6.45 33.03
CA THR A 414 -3.53 5.10 32.47
C THR A 414 -3.55 4.02 33.56
N VAL A 415 -2.79 4.19 34.64
CA VAL A 415 -2.81 3.28 35.78
C VAL A 415 -4.17 3.31 36.48
N GLN A 416 -4.76 4.50 36.67
CA GLN A 416 -6.11 4.63 37.22
C GLN A 416 -7.15 3.91 36.35
N LEU A 417 -7.04 4.04 35.02
CA LEU A 417 -7.88 3.32 34.07
C LEU A 417 -7.74 1.80 34.23
N LEU A 418 -6.51 1.27 34.31
CA LEU A 418 -6.26 -0.16 34.50
C LEU A 418 -6.80 -0.69 35.84
N LEU A 419 -6.68 0.10 36.91
CA LEU A 419 -7.22 -0.25 38.23
C LEU A 419 -8.76 -0.25 38.23
N GLN A 420 -9.40 0.69 37.54
CA GLN A 420 -10.86 0.68 37.34
C GLN A 420 -11.30 -0.56 36.55
N LEU A 421 -10.61 -0.87 35.44
CA LEU A 421 -10.87 -2.07 34.64
C LEU A 421 -10.76 -3.34 35.50
N GLY A 422 -9.68 -3.49 36.27
CA GLY A 422 -9.46 -4.63 37.15
C GLY A 422 -10.57 -4.80 38.19
N ARG A 423 -10.96 -3.71 38.88
CA ARG A 423 -12.06 -3.73 39.87
C ARG A 423 -13.39 -4.16 39.24
N MET A 424 -13.68 -3.70 38.03
CA MET A 424 -14.91 -4.09 37.32
C MET A 424 -14.89 -5.58 36.94
N CYS A 425 -13.77 -6.10 36.47
CA CYS A 425 -13.62 -7.53 36.18
C CYS A 425 -13.78 -8.41 37.44
N GLU A 426 -13.18 -8.01 38.57
CA GLU A 426 -13.32 -8.74 39.85
C GLU A 426 -14.76 -8.72 40.39
N ALA A 427 -15.44 -7.58 40.31
CA ALA A 427 -16.84 -7.47 40.69
C ALA A 427 -17.73 -8.38 39.83
N GLN A 428 -17.49 -8.44 38.52
CA GLN A 428 -18.25 -9.31 37.60
C GLN A 428 -18.01 -10.80 37.85
N LYS A 429 -16.76 -11.21 38.14
CA LYS A 429 -16.45 -12.60 38.55
C LYS A 429 -17.24 -13.01 39.80
N SER A 430 -17.31 -12.11 40.78
CA SER A 430 -18.02 -12.36 42.05
C SER A 430 -19.54 -12.55 41.85
N LEU A 431 -20.12 -11.83 40.89
CA LEU A 431 -21.54 -11.97 40.54
C LEU A 431 -21.84 -13.30 39.83
N ILE A 432 -21.01 -13.70 38.86
CA ILE A 432 -21.24 -14.91 38.06
C ILE A 432 -21.03 -16.18 38.90
N GLY A 433 -20.07 -16.19 39.83
CA GLY A 433 -19.82 -17.34 40.72
C GLY A 433 -20.99 -17.72 41.65
N SER A 434 -22.03 -16.89 41.71
CA SER A 434 -23.24 -17.12 42.51
C SER A 434 -24.45 -17.68 41.72
N MET A 435 -24.32 -17.80 40.39
CA MET A 435 -25.41 -18.21 39.48
C MET A 435 -25.18 -19.63 38.92
N PRO A 436 -26.25 -20.39 38.61
CA PRO A 436 -26.12 -21.75 38.06
C PRO A 436 -25.48 -21.73 36.68
N SER A 437 -24.56 -22.68 36.46
CA SER A 437 -23.71 -22.81 35.27
C SER A 437 -24.50 -23.07 33.98
N HIS A 438 -24.66 -22.03 33.17
CA HIS A 438 -25.02 -22.13 31.75
C HIS A 438 -23.77 -21.84 30.90
N ALA A 439 -23.62 -22.55 29.78
CA ALA A 439 -22.40 -22.52 28.95
C ALA A 439 -21.97 -21.10 28.50
N ASP A 440 -22.93 -20.21 28.21
CA ASP A 440 -22.64 -18.82 27.79
C ASP A 440 -22.01 -17.98 28.92
N PHE A 441 -22.39 -18.24 30.17
CA PHE A 441 -21.84 -17.54 31.34
C PHE A 441 -20.41 -18.01 31.66
N GLU A 442 -20.09 -19.27 31.34
CA GLU A 442 -18.75 -19.82 31.53
C GLU A 442 -17.73 -19.20 30.55
N SER A 443 -18.13 -18.95 29.29
CA SER A 443 -17.30 -18.22 28.33
C SER A 443 -17.05 -16.77 28.73
N ASP A 444 -18.08 -16.07 29.20
CA ASP A 444 -17.96 -14.67 29.64
C ASP A 444 -17.10 -14.54 30.91
N MET A 445 -17.23 -15.49 31.84
CA MET A 445 -16.39 -15.54 33.04
C MET A 445 -14.91 -15.71 32.67
N LYS A 446 -14.61 -16.65 31.77
CA LYS A 446 -13.25 -16.91 31.28
C LYS A 446 -12.66 -15.71 30.55
N LEU A 447 -13.47 -15.01 29.74
CA LEU A 447 -13.03 -13.80 29.03
C LEU A 447 -12.66 -12.67 30.00
N ASN A 448 -13.47 -12.44 31.03
CA ASN A 448 -13.18 -11.45 32.07
C ASN A 448 -11.97 -11.83 32.92
N GLU A 449 -11.73 -13.13 33.13
CA GLU A 449 -10.52 -13.61 33.80
C GLU A 449 -9.26 -13.32 33.00
N MET A 450 -9.26 -13.66 31.71
CA MET A 450 -8.15 -13.35 30.82
C MET A 450 -7.88 -11.84 30.77
N LEU A 451 -8.93 -11.01 30.69
CA LEU A 451 -8.79 -9.55 30.68
C LEU A 451 -8.18 -9.01 31.98
N CYS A 452 -8.58 -9.55 33.13
CA CYS A 452 -8.03 -9.19 34.43
C CYS A 452 -6.53 -9.52 34.50
N ASP A 453 -6.13 -10.73 34.08
CA ASP A 453 -4.72 -11.12 34.07
C ASP A 453 -3.88 -10.28 33.09
N GLU A 454 -4.42 -10.01 31.92
CA GLU A 454 -3.73 -9.18 30.91
C GLU A 454 -3.60 -7.72 31.37
N SER A 455 -4.61 -7.17 32.06
CA SER A 455 -4.51 -5.84 32.66
C SER A 455 -3.41 -5.77 33.74
N ARG A 456 -3.28 -6.81 34.57
CA ARG A 456 -2.21 -6.90 35.59
C ARG A 456 -0.83 -6.99 34.94
N ARG A 457 -0.68 -7.79 33.88
CA ARG A 457 0.56 -7.85 33.09
C ARG A 457 0.90 -6.50 32.48
N THR A 458 -0.09 -5.83 31.89
CA THR A 458 0.04 -4.51 31.27
C THR A 458 0.53 -3.48 32.28
N TYR A 459 -0.05 -3.47 33.49
CA TYR A 459 0.42 -2.61 34.58
C TYR A 459 1.91 -2.83 34.91
N ILE A 460 2.33 -4.09 35.05
CA ILE A 460 3.74 -4.44 35.29
C ILE A 460 4.63 -3.97 34.13
N HIS A 461 4.17 -4.12 32.89
CA HIS A 461 4.89 -3.66 31.71
C HIS A 461 5.04 -2.13 31.66
N ILE A 462 3.99 -1.37 32.03
CA ILE A 462 4.07 0.09 32.13
C ILE A 462 5.11 0.50 33.17
N LEU A 463 5.09 -0.11 34.37
CA LEU A 463 6.10 0.17 35.39
C LEU A 463 7.52 -0.10 34.89
N LYS A 464 7.75 -1.23 34.21
CA LYS A 464 9.08 -1.59 33.68
C LYS A 464 9.53 -0.68 32.54
N GLU A 465 8.67 -0.41 31.57
CA GLU A 465 9.05 0.25 30.32
C GLU A 465 8.94 1.78 30.36
N ALA A 466 8.00 2.33 31.13
CA ALA A 466 7.74 3.77 31.17
C ALA A 466 8.29 4.44 32.45
N VAL A 467 8.36 3.73 33.58
CA VAL A 467 8.81 4.30 34.86
C VAL A 467 10.27 3.92 35.16
N LEU A 468 10.62 2.64 35.07
CA LEU A 468 11.95 2.16 35.45
C LEU A 468 13.02 2.35 34.36
N LYS A 469 12.63 2.44 33.08
CA LYS A 469 13.54 2.69 31.95
C LYS A 469 13.75 4.17 31.62
N VAL A 470 13.16 5.10 32.38
CA VAL A 470 13.50 6.51 32.23
C VAL A 470 15.00 6.63 32.43
N GLN A 471 15.73 7.07 31.40
CA GLN A 471 17.14 7.40 31.56
C GLN A 471 17.22 8.54 32.56
N VAL A 472 17.46 8.17 33.82
CA VAL A 472 17.85 9.11 34.86
C VAL A 472 19.32 9.42 34.55
N TYR A 473 19.49 10.48 33.75
CA TYR A 473 20.73 11.06 33.20
C TYR A 473 21.29 10.42 31.93
#